data_AF-A0A452IXY0-F1
#
_entry.id   AF-A0A452IXY0-F1
#
_cell.length_a   1.000
_cell.length_b   1.000
_cell.length_c   1.000
_cell.angle_alpha   90.00
_cell.angle_beta   90.00
_cell.angle_gamma   90.00
#
_symmetry.space_group_name_H-M   'P 1'
#
loop_
_entity.id
_entity.type
_entity.pdbx_description
1 polymer ?
#
loop_
_entity_poly.entity_id
_entity_poly.type
_entity_poly.pdbx_seq_one_letter_code
_entity_poly.pdbx_strand_id
1 'polypeptide(L)'
;MNTLSLLLRFPHYRFLRKISFKSFHSNFTPGSLFPYIQSFNSVCLYCTKWMLPASDLKRGMCYQATVDQQTQGLCDKEQRLVDKLYSGLIQGHRACLAEAITLVESTQSRKKEIAQVLIQKVLSYHREQEKLNKGKPLAFRVGLSGPPGAGKSTFIECFGKMLTERGHKVSVLAVDPSSSTSGGSLLGDKTRMTELSRDMNAYIRPSPTRGTLGGVTRTTNEAILLCEGGGYDIILVETVGVGQSEFAVADMVDMFVLLLPPAGGDELQGIKRGIIEMADLVAITKADGDLVVPARRIQAEYVSAMKLLRKRSKVWRPKVMRMSAKTGEGISDMWDKMTEFHDLMLTSGELITKRQKQQKVWMWNLIQENMLDHFRSHLAVRDKIPLLEEKVLSGVLAPGLAADLLLKAFKDRP
;
A
#
# COMPACT_ATOMS: atom_id res chain seq x y z
N MET A 1 15.91 63.62 -1.92
CA MET A 1 14.81 64.62 -1.92
C MET A 1 13.51 63.86 -2.10
N ASN A 2 12.54 63.73 -1.21
CA ASN A 2 12.26 64.15 0.18
C ASN A 2 11.40 62.99 0.74
N THR A 3 11.87 62.24 1.75
CA THR A 3 11.55 62.37 3.19
C THR A 3 10.06 62.39 3.57
N LEU A 4 9.62 61.30 4.20
CA LEU A 4 8.77 61.36 5.38
C LEU A 4 9.12 60.20 6.34
N SER A 5 9.77 60.58 7.45
CA SER A 5 9.95 59.88 8.72
C SER A 5 8.63 59.87 9.53
N LEU A 6 8.32 59.01 10.50
CA LEU A 6 8.93 58.77 11.83
C LEU A 6 7.91 57.85 12.59
N LEU A 7 8.23 56.71 13.20
CA LEU A 7 8.50 56.49 14.65
C LEU A 7 8.46 54.96 14.88
N LEU A 8 9.57 54.26 15.15
CA LEU A 8 10.15 53.91 16.47
C LEU A 8 9.23 53.18 17.47
N ARG A 9 9.55 51.90 17.75
CA ARG A 9 9.81 51.35 19.11
C ARG A 9 10.39 49.91 19.04
N PHE A 10 11.63 49.75 19.50
CA PHE A 10 12.29 48.51 19.96
C PHE A 10 12.06 48.34 21.49
N PRO A 11 12.26 47.14 22.08
CA PRO A 11 13.58 46.74 22.63
C PRO A 11 13.97 45.27 22.31
N HIS A 12 15.23 44.98 21.93
CA HIS A 12 16.31 44.37 22.74
C HIS A 12 15.92 43.09 23.51
N TYR A 13 16.54 41.92 23.26
CA TYR A 13 17.88 41.58 23.75
C TYR A 13 18.60 40.52 22.88
N ARG A 14 19.91 40.71 22.72
CA ARG A 14 20.89 39.80 22.11
C ARG A 14 21.96 39.54 23.17
N PHE A 15 22.40 38.29 23.40
CA PHE A 15 23.73 38.04 23.94
C PHE A 15 24.32 36.73 23.42
N LEU A 16 25.47 36.85 22.77
CA LEU A 16 26.44 35.81 22.41
C LEU A 16 27.57 35.89 23.44
N ARG A 17 28.10 34.75 23.92
CA ARG A 17 29.54 34.37 23.84
C ARG A 17 29.96 33.20 24.78
N LYS A 18 30.77 32.32 24.17
CA LYS A 18 32.02 31.68 24.64
C LYS A 18 32.03 30.65 25.79
N ILE A 19 32.37 29.40 25.39
CA ILE A 19 33.56 28.59 25.77
C ILE A 19 34.01 28.63 27.25
N SER A 20 34.00 27.47 27.92
CA SER A 20 35.21 26.81 28.48
C SER A 20 34.90 25.40 29.01
N PHE A 21 35.70 24.43 28.56
CA PHE A 21 35.94 23.15 29.24
C PHE A 21 36.54 23.40 30.64
N LYS A 22 36.17 22.60 31.64
CA LYS A 22 37.00 22.36 32.82
C LYS A 22 36.83 20.92 33.32
N SER A 23 37.99 20.28 33.39
CA SER A 23 38.37 19.00 33.98
C SER A 23 38.02 18.91 35.47
N PHE A 24 37.62 17.73 35.92
CA PHE A 24 37.73 17.32 37.33
C PHE A 24 38.78 16.20 37.45
N HIS A 25 39.86 16.53 38.15
CA HIS A 25 40.81 15.59 38.74
C HIS A 25 40.83 15.85 40.26
N SER A 26 40.79 14.80 41.07
CA SER A 26 41.27 14.84 42.45
C SER A 26 41.76 13.45 42.91
N ASN A 27 43.09 13.37 43.02
CA ASN A 27 44.03 12.50 43.75
C ASN A 27 43.48 11.62 44.92
N PHE A 28 43.81 10.30 44.98
CA PHE A 28 44.94 9.59 45.67
C PHE A 28 44.85 9.61 47.23
N THR A 29 44.87 8.50 48.00
CA THR A 29 45.91 7.45 48.24
C THR A 29 45.34 6.26 49.11
N PRO A 30 46.09 5.29 49.73
CA PRO A 30 46.13 3.87 49.33
C PRO A 30 45.83 2.84 50.46
N GLY A 31 45.75 1.54 50.14
CA GLY A 31 45.67 0.48 51.16
C GLY A 31 45.66 -0.94 50.60
N SER A 32 46.76 -1.65 50.85
CA SER A 32 47.12 -3.03 50.48
C SER A 32 46.20 -4.15 50.99
N LEU A 33 46.04 -5.23 50.21
CA LEU A 33 46.30 -6.64 50.58
C LEU A 33 45.79 -7.63 49.49
N PHE A 34 46.72 -8.29 48.79
CA PHE A 34 46.57 -9.63 48.18
C PHE A 34 46.73 -10.70 49.30
N PRO A 35 46.56 -12.05 49.11
CA PRO A 35 46.61 -12.85 47.87
C PRO A 35 45.63 -14.06 47.76
N TYR A 36 45.54 -14.69 46.57
CA TYR A 36 45.64 -16.15 46.28
C TYR A 36 45.32 -16.39 44.78
N ILE A 37 46.24 -16.74 43.87
CA ILE A 37 46.91 -18.07 43.60
C ILE A 37 45.84 -19.12 43.21
N GLN A 38 45.80 -19.79 42.04
CA GLN A 38 46.77 -20.30 41.04
C GLN A 38 45.97 -20.62 39.73
N SER A 39 46.38 -20.26 38.50
CA SER A 39 47.39 -20.89 37.59
C SER A 39 46.83 -22.04 36.72
N PHE A 40 47.19 -22.31 35.46
CA PHE A 40 48.30 -21.90 34.58
C PHE A 40 47.99 -22.36 33.11
N ASN A 41 48.62 -21.70 32.12
CA ASN A 41 48.93 -22.13 30.73
C ASN A 41 47.76 -22.21 29.71
N SER A 42 47.87 -21.78 28.45
CA SER A 42 49.03 -21.74 27.56
C SER A 42 48.82 -20.80 26.34
N VAL A 43 49.95 -20.31 25.81
CA VAL A 43 50.27 -19.99 24.39
C VAL A 43 49.52 -18.85 23.68
N CYS A 44 50.33 -17.85 23.31
CA CYS A 44 50.05 -16.73 22.44
C CYS A 44 50.08 -17.17 20.97
N LEU A 45 49.05 -16.85 20.18
CA LEU A 45 49.10 -16.79 18.73
C LEU A 45 48.31 -15.57 18.26
N TYR A 46 49.00 -14.73 17.50
CA TYR A 46 48.56 -13.44 16.96
C TYR A 46 47.19 -13.54 16.26
N CYS A 47 46.19 -12.83 16.78
CA CYS A 47 44.90 -12.69 16.11
C CYS A 47 44.85 -11.33 15.39
N THR A 48 45.03 -11.35 14.08
CA THR A 48 44.73 -10.23 13.20
C THR A 48 43.24 -9.90 13.30
N LYS A 49 42.95 -8.74 13.87
CA LYS A 49 41.61 -8.21 14.12
C LYS A 49 40.93 -7.82 12.80
N TRP A 50 40.22 -8.75 12.18
CA TRP A 50 39.20 -8.42 11.18
C TRP A 50 37.94 -7.95 11.91
N MET A 51 37.75 -6.63 11.99
CA MET A 51 36.47 -6.04 12.37
C MET A 51 35.48 -6.23 11.21
N LEU A 52 34.72 -7.33 11.23
CA LEU A 52 33.50 -7.45 10.44
C LEU A 52 32.38 -6.60 11.07
N PRO A 53 31.48 -5.98 10.27
CA PRO A 53 30.41 -5.15 10.79
C PRO A 53 29.32 -6.05 11.41
N ALA A 54 29.31 -6.14 12.74
CA ALA A 54 28.38 -6.95 13.52
C ALA A 54 26.89 -6.52 13.45
N SER A 55 26.54 -5.53 12.63
CA SER A 55 25.19 -4.97 12.52
C SER A 55 24.26 -5.75 11.57
N ASP A 56 24.80 -6.32 10.49
CA ASP A 56 23.98 -7.06 9.51
C ASP A 56 23.70 -8.50 9.95
N LEU A 57 24.65 -9.14 10.62
CA LEU A 57 24.48 -10.49 11.16
C LEU A 57 23.43 -10.53 12.29
N LYS A 58 23.47 -9.56 13.21
CA LYS A 58 22.47 -9.44 14.30
C LYS A 58 21.06 -9.15 13.76
N ARG A 59 20.95 -8.35 12.69
CA ARG A 59 19.67 -8.12 12.01
C ARG A 59 19.18 -9.42 11.38
N GLY A 60 20.02 -10.12 10.62
CA GLY A 60 19.69 -11.42 10.00
C GLY A 60 19.19 -12.47 11.00
N MET A 61 19.87 -12.63 12.14
CA MET A 61 19.48 -13.59 13.18
C MET A 61 18.16 -13.22 13.88
N CYS A 62 17.88 -11.93 14.09
CA CYS A 62 16.61 -11.47 14.65
C CYS A 62 15.44 -11.66 13.67
N TYR A 63 15.70 -11.54 12.36
CA TYR A 63 14.71 -11.80 11.30
C TYR A 63 14.32 -13.28 11.23
N GLN A 64 15.31 -14.18 11.23
CA GLN A 64 15.06 -15.63 11.21
C GLN A 64 14.23 -16.06 12.43
N ALA A 65 14.59 -15.56 13.64
CA ALA A 65 13.88 -15.88 14.87
C ALA A 65 12.39 -15.45 14.88
N THR A 66 12.04 -14.31 14.26
CA THR A 66 10.63 -13.89 14.12
C THR A 66 9.83 -14.74 13.13
N VAL A 67 10.46 -15.23 12.06
CA VAL A 67 9.82 -16.14 11.09
C VAL A 67 9.62 -17.54 11.70
N ASP A 68 10.61 -17.99 12.49
CA ASP A 68 10.59 -19.29 13.16
C ASP A 68 9.56 -19.34 14.30
N GLN A 69 9.33 -18.24 15.02
CA GLN A 69 8.29 -18.17 16.05
C GLN A 69 6.86 -18.23 15.50
N GLN A 70 6.61 -17.76 14.27
CA GLN A 70 5.27 -17.82 13.65
C GLN A 70 4.97 -19.15 12.96
N THR A 71 5.99 -19.90 12.56
CA THR A 71 5.84 -21.24 11.93
C THR A 71 5.57 -22.35 12.94
N GLN A 72 5.85 -22.15 14.22
CA GLN A 72 5.66 -23.15 15.30
C GLN A 72 4.20 -23.52 15.60
N GLY A 73 3.20 -22.84 15.01
CA GLY A 73 1.77 -23.09 15.24
C GLY A 73 1.03 -23.88 14.14
N LEU A 74 1.70 -24.28 13.06
CA LEU A 74 1.10 -24.99 11.93
C LEU A 74 1.26 -26.52 12.06
N CYS A 75 0.24 -27.28 11.69
CA CYS A 75 0.41 -28.74 11.55
C CYS A 75 1.16 -29.08 10.26
N ASP A 76 1.75 -30.27 10.19
CA ASP A 76 2.52 -30.73 9.02
C ASP A 76 1.77 -30.60 7.69
N LYS A 77 0.45 -30.84 7.71
CA LYS A 77 -0.38 -30.72 6.50
C LYS A 77 -0.50 -29.28 6.03
N GLU A 78 -0.63 -28.33 6.95
CA GLU A 78 -0.72 -26.90 6.63
C GLU A 78 0.64 -26.36 6.19
N GLN A 79 1.73 -26.81 6.82
CA GLN A 79 3.08 -26.45 6.41
C GLN A 79 3.35 -26.91 4.97
N ARG A 80 2.98 -28.15 4.62
CA ARG A 80 3.08 -28.67 3.24
C ARG A 80 2.24 -27.86 2.25
N LEU A 81 1.05 -27.40 2.65
CA LEU A 81 0.23 -26.52 1.81
C LEU A 81 0.94 -25.19 1.56
N VAL A 82 1.46 -24.54 2.60
CA VAL A 82 2.21 -23.28 2.48
C VAL A 82 3.42 -23.46 1.57
N ASP A 83 4.19 -24.53 1.75
CA ASP A 83 5.40 -24.77 0.97
C ASP A 83 5.10 -25.05 -0.50
N LYS A 84 4.03 -25.80 -0.77
CA LYS A 84 3.52 -26.04 -2.13
C LYS A 84 3.09 -24.72 -2.79
N LEU A 85 2.29 -23.93 -2.09
CA LEU A 85 1.79 -22.64 -2.61
C LEU A 85 2.94 -21.66 -2.86
N TYR A 86 3.85 -21.53 -1.90
CA TYR A 86 5.03 -20.68 -2.00
C TYR A 86 5.90 -21.08 -3.21
N SER A 87 6.28 -22.35 -3.30
CA SER A 87 7.16 -22.84 -4.37
C SER A 87 6.53 -22.67 -5.75
N GLY A 88 5.23 -22.99 -5.87
CA GLY A 88 4.52 -22.82 -7.13
C GLY A 88 4.32 -21.34 -7.51
N LEU A 89 4.07 -20.47 -6.53
CA LEU A 89 3.92 -19.04 -6.74
C LEU A 89 5.21 -18.41 -7.28
N ILE A 90 6.36 -18.64 -6.64
CA ILE A 90 7.64 -18.06 -7.09
C ILE A 90 8.11 -18.61 -8.44
N GLN A 91 7.63 -19.80 -8.83
CA GLN A 91 7.85 -20.39 -10.16
C GLN A 91 6.90 -19.84 -11.24
N GLY A 92 5.96 -18.96 -10.86
CA GLY A 92 5.00 -18.35 -11.80
C GLY A 92 3.80 -19.25 -12.12
N HIS A 93 3.50 -20.27 -11.33
CA HIS A 93 2.31 -21.11 -11.55
C HIS A 93 1.03 -20.34 -11.18
N ARG A 94 0.25 -19.96 -12.21
CA ARG A 94 -1.00 -19.17 -12.07
C ARG A 94 -2.02 -19.80 -11.11
N ALA A 95 -2.11 -21.13 -11.06
CA ALA A 95 -3.01 -21.83 -10.15
C ALA A 95 -2.62 -21.63 -8.68
N CYS A 96 -1.33 -21.68 -8.36
CA CYS A 96 -0.82 -21.44 -7.01
C CYS A 96 -1.02 -19.98 -6.59
N LEU A 97 -0.83 -19.02 -7.50
CA LEU A 97 -1.16 -17.61 -7.26
C LEU A 97 -2.65 -17.43 -6.92
N ALA A 98 -3.55 -18.03 -7.71
CA ALA A 98 -4.98 -17.93 -7.47
C ALA A 98 -5.42 -18.57 -6.15
N GLU A 99 -4.85 -19.72 -5.79
CA GLU A 99 -5.10 -20.40 -4.52
C GLU A 99 -4.55 -19.59 -3.33
N ALA A 100 -3.35 -19.00 -3.47
CA ALA A 100 -2.75 -18.13 -2.47
C ALA A 100 -3.59 -16.87 -2.20
N ILE A 101 -4.07 -16.19 -3.25
CA ILE A 101 -4.95 -15.03 -3.10
C ILE A 101 -6.28 -15.46 -2.44
N THR A 102 -6.83 -16.61 -2.82
CA THR A 102 -8.07 -17.13 -2.20
C THR A 102 -7.87 -17.48 -0.71
N LEU A 103 -6.69 -17.96 -0.33
CA LEU A 103 -6.34 -18.21 1.06
C LEU A 103 -6.29 -16.90 1.87
N VAL A 104 -5.66 -15.86 1.31
CA VAL A 104 -5.57 -14.50 1.89
C VAL A 104 -6.95 -13.84 2.03
N GLU A 105 -7.81 -13.99 1.03
CA GLU A 105 -9.18 -13.44 1.06
C GLU A 105 -10.11 -14.17 2.05
N SER A 106 -9.67 -15.29 2.63
CA SER A 106 -10.51 -16.07 3.53
C SER A 106 -10.76 -15.37 4.86
N THR A 107 -12.02 -15.38 5.30
CA THR A 107 -12.40 -14.86 6.62
C THR A 107 -12.21 -15.88 7.75
N GLN A 108 -11.91 -17.15 7.43
CA GLN A 108 -11.74 -18.21 8.43
C GLN A 108 -10.45 -18.00 9.23
N SER A 109 -10.54 -17.95 10.56
CA SER A 109 -9.40 -17.63 11.44
C SER A 109 -8.16 -18.51 11.18
N ARG A 110 -8.36 -19.83 11.06
CA ARG A 110 -7.24 -20.74 10.79
C ARG A 110 -6.59 -20.49 9.42
N LYS A 111 -7.39 -20.19 8.39
CA LYS A 111 -6.85 -19.84 7.06
C LYS A 111 -6.11 -18.50 7.08
N LYS A 112 -6.56 -17.53 7.87
CA LYS A 112 -5.84 -16.26 8.06
C LYS A 112 -4.45 -16.52 8.65
N GLU A 113 -4.32 -17.39 9.64
CA GLU A 113 -3.01 -17.76 10.22
C GLU A 113 -2.07 -18.38 9.17
N ILE A 114 -2.58 -19.35 8.39
CA ILE A 114 -1.81 -19.97 7.29
C ILE A 114 -1.41 -18.91 6.24
N ALA A 115 -2.32 -18.01 5.89
CA ALA A 115 -2.07 -16.93 4.94
C ALA A 115 -0.95 -15.99 5.40
N GLN A 116 -0.91 -15.63 6.70
CA GLN A 116 0.15 -14.77 7.23
C GLN A 116 1.54 -15.42 7.13
N VAL A 117 1.65 -16.72 7.35
CA VAL A 117 2.92 -17.45 7.16
C VAL A 117 3.33 -17.44 5.69
N LEU A 118 2.40 -17.70 4.76
CA LEU A 118 2.68 -17.62 3.32
C LEU A 118 3.14 -16.21 2.91
N ILE A 119 2.43 -15.17 3.36
CA ILE A 119 2.75 -13.77 3.08
C ILE A 119 4.14 -13.42 3.61
N GLN A 120 4.52 -13.86 4.81
CA GLN A 120 5.84 -13.64 5.36
C GLN A 120 6.96 -14.30 4.53
N LYS A 121 6.74 -15.51 4.02
CA LYS A 121 7.68 -16.19 3.11
C LYS A 121 7.83 -15.42 1.79
N VAL A 122 6.72 -15.01 1.19
CA VAL A 122 6.72 -14.22 -0.06
C VAL A 122 7.36 -12.85 0.14
N LEU A 123 7.11 -12.18 1.27
CA LEU A 123 7.75 -10.90 1.61
C LEU A 123 9.27 -11.02 1.72
N SER A 124 9.74 -12.12 2.33
CA SER A 124 11.17 -12.41 2.45
C SER A 124 11.80 -12.62 1.07
N TYR A 125 11.17 -13.43 0.23
CA TYR A 125 11.58 -13.63 -1.16
C TYR A 125 11.58 -12.34 -1.97
N HIS A 126 10.50 -11.55 -1.92
CA HIS A 126 10.38 -10.28 -2.61
C HIS A 126 11.51 -9.32 -2.23
N ARG A 127 11.84 -9.24 -0.94
CA ARG A 127 12.96 -8.43 -0.44
C ARG A 127 14.31 -8.91 -0.97
N GLU A 128 14.51 -10.21 -1.10
CA GLU A 128 15.73 -10.77 -1.71
C GLU A 128 15.81 -10.42 -3.19
N GLN A 129 14.71 -10.54 -3.93
CA GLN A 129 14.64 -10.17 -5.34
C GLN A 129 14.91 -8.67 -5.56
N GLU A 130 14.35 -7.79 -4.73
CA GLU A 130 14.66 -6.35 -4.80
C GLU A 130 16.14 -6.07 -4.49
N LYS A 131 16.75 -6.76 -3.52
CA LYS A 131 18.18 -6.64 -3.25
C LYS A 131 19.03 -7.06 -4.45
N LEU A 132 18.68 -8.18 -5.10
CA LEU A 132 19.33 -8.63 -6.33
C LEU A 132 19.15 -7.60 -7.46
N ASN A 133 18.00 -6.94 -7.51
CA ASN A 133 17.70 -5.83 -8.42
C ASN A 133 18.25 -4.47 -7.93
N LYS A 134 19.34 -4.47 -7.14
CA LYS A 134 20.02 -3.26 -6.65
C LYS A 134 19.10 -2.31 -5.84
N GLY A 135 18.12 -2.86 -5.15
CA GLY A 135 17.12 -2.13 -4.37
C GLY A 135 16.04 -1.44 -5.21
N LYS A 136 15.96 -1.72 -6.52
CA LYS A 136 14.89 -1.18 -7.37
C LYS A 136 13.61 -2.03 -7.23
N PRO A 137 12.43 -1.39 -7.22
CA PRO A 137 11.14 -2.08 -7.29
C PRO A 137 11.09 -3.07 -8.45
N LEU A 138 10.44 -4.21 -8.22
CA LEU A 138 10.27 -5.27 -9.25
C LEU A 138 9.05 -5.04 -10.14
N ALA A 139 8.07 -4.28 -9.64
CA ALA A 139 6.84 -4.02 -10.36
C ALA A 139 6.41 -2.56 -10.24
N PHE A 140 5.66 -2.09 -11.23
CA PHE A 140 5.00 -0.80 -11.24
C PHE A 140 3.50 -0.96 -10.94
N ARG A 141 3.04 -0.32 -9.86
CA ARG A 141 1.67 -0.42 -9.37
C ARG A 141 0.86 0.79 -9.83
N VAL A 142 -0.21 0.55 -10.58
CA VAL A 142 -1.06 1.59 -11.16
C VAL A 142 -2.51 1.43 -10.70
N GLY A 143 -3.05 2.46 -10.07
CA GLY A 143 -4.45 2.51 -9.69
C GLY A 143 -5.28 3.14 -10.79
N LEU A 144 -6.40 2.53 -11.15
CA LEU A 144 -7.32 2.98 -12.18
C LEU A 144 -8.68 3.24 -11.57
N SER A 145 -9.17 4.47 -11.72
CA SER A 145 -10.48 4.87 -11.23
C SER A 145 -11.22 5.73 -12.25
N GLY A 146 -12.50 5.95 -12.02
CA GLY A 146 -13.37 6.70 -12.91
C GLY A 146 -14.83 6.28 -12.75
N PRO A 147 -15.79 7.14 -13.15
CA PRO A 147 -17.21 6.83 -13.01
C PRO A 147 -17.62 5.57 -13.78
N PRO A 148 -18.74 4.92 -13.41
CA PRO A 148 -19.35 3.89 -14.23
C PRO A 148 -19.52 4.39 -15.68
N GLY A 149 -19.25 3.54 -16.67
CA GLY A 149 -19.34 3.92 -18.08
C GLY A 149 -18.17 4.75 -18.62
N ALA A 150 -17.17 5.11 -17.82
CA ALA A 150 -15.97 5.82 -18.28
C ALA A 150 -15.10 5.01 -19.27
N GLY A 151 -15.37 3.70 -19.44
CA GLY A 151 -14.59 2.83 -20.33
C GLY A 151 -13.37 2.18 -19.69
N LYS A 152 -13.34 2.04 -18.35
CA LYS A 152 -12.23 1.44 -17.60
C LYS A 152 -11.87 0.03 -18.05
N SER A 153 -12.84 -0.89 -18.06
CA SER A 153 -12.56 -2.30 -18.43
C SER A 153 -12.09 -2.42 -19.89
N THR A 154 -12.68 -1.64 -20.81
CA THR A 154 -12.23 -1.56 -22.22
C THR A 154 -10.81 -1.00 -22.34
N PHE A 155 -10.47 0.00 -21.53
CA PHE A 155 -9.11 0.49 -21.44
C PHE A 155 -8.15 -0.57 -20.93
N ILE A 156 -8.47 -1.24 -19.80
CA ILE A 156 -7.61 -2.26 -19.21
C ILE A 156 -7.36 -3.41 -20.18
N GLU A 157 -8.38 -3.84 -20.93
CA GLU A 157 -8.22 -4.87 -21.96
C GLU A 157 -7.23 -4.43 -23.06
N CYS A 158 -7.45 -3.25 -23.66
CA CYS A 158 -6.60 -2.72 -24.72
C CYS A 158 -5.16 -2.45 -24.23
N PHE A 159 -5.02 -1.78 -23.09
CA PHE A 159 -3.75 -1.40 -22.49
C PHE A 159 -2.98 -2.62 -21.98
N GLY A 160 -3.67 -3.54 -21.31
CA GLY A 160 -3.09 -4.80 -20.83
C GLY A 160 -2.54 -5.64 -21.98
N LYS A 161 -3.27 -5.74 -23.10
CA LYS A 161 -2.78 -6.44 -24.30
C LYS A 161 -1.55 -5.79 -24.90
N MET A 162 -1.56 -4.46 -25.05
CA MET A 162 -0.37 -3.74 -25.53
C MET A 162 0.84 -4.01 -24.63
N LEU A 163 0.65 -4.09 -23.31
CA LEU A 163 1.73 -4.39 -22.37
C LEU A 163 2.23 -5.83 -22.49
N THR A 164 1.33 -6.82 -22.60
CA THR A 164 1.73 -8.22 -22.76
C THR A 164 2.39 -8.49 -24.11
N GLU A 165 1.96 -7.81 -25.18
CA GLU A 165 2.64 -7.80 -26.49
C GLU A 165 4.05 -7.19 -26.42
N ARG A 166 4.29 -6.25 -25.49
CA ARG A 166 5.62 -5.70 -25.19
C ARG A 166 6.44 -6.57 -24.21
N GLY A 167 5.93 -7.74 -23.84
CA GLY A 167 6.64 -8.72 -23.00
C GLY A 167 6.44 -8.56 -21.49
N HIS A 168 5.57 -7.64 -21.05
CA HIS A 168 5.25 -7.49 -19.63
C HIS A 168 4.31 -8.60 -19.14
N LYS A 169 4.41 -8.94 -17.86
CA LYS A 169 3.44 -9.76 -17.14
C LYS A 169 2.51 -8.86 -16.33
N VAL A 170 1.25 -8.80 -16.75
CA VAL A 170 0.27 -7.86 -16.22
C VAL A 170 -0.68 -8.57 -15.25
N SER A 171 -0.85 -8.03 -14.05
CA SER A 171 -1.94 -8.44 -13.16
C SER A 171 -2.98 -7.33 -13.06
N VAL A 172 -4.25 -7.71 -12.99
CA VAL A 172 -5.41 -6.82 -12.81
C VAL A 172 -6.16 -7.28 -11.57
N LEU A 173 -6.22 -6.41 -10.57
CA LEU A 173 -6.90 -6.63 -9.29
C LEU A 173 -8.08 -5.65 -9.21
N ALA A 174 -9.30 -6.16 -9.22
CA ALA A 174 -10.50 -5.33 -9.05
C ALA A 174 -10.83 -5.15 -7.56
N VAL A 175 -11.21 -3.93 -7.19
CA VAL A 175 -11.56 -3.51 -5.83
C VAL A 175 -12.96 -2.92 -5.84
N ASP A 176 -13.93 -3.65 -5.29
CA ASP A 176 -15.32 -3.24 -5.17
C ASP A 176 -15.80 -3.36 -3.70
N PRO A 177 -15.94 -2.25 -2.95
CA PRO A 177 -16.49 -2.30 -1.59
C PRO A 177 -17.99 -2.63 -1.54
N SER A 178 -18.74 -2.45 -2.64
CA SER A 178 -20.18 -2.76 -2.73
C SER A 178 -20.46 -4.26 -2.89
N SER A 179 -19.43 -5.05 -3.23
CA SER A 179 -19.48 -6.52 -3.26
C SER A 179 -19.96 -7.14 -1.94
N SER A 180 -19.80 -6.43 -0.82
CA SER A 180 -20.25 -6.80 0.52
C SER A 180 -21.77 -7.01 0.63
N THR A 181 -22.57 -6.33 -0.19
CA THR A 181 -24.04 -6.47 -0.22
C THR A 181 -24.52 -7.43 -1.31
N SER A 182 -23.79 -7.54 -2.42
CA SER A 182 -24.17 -8.38 -3.57
C SER A 182 -23.60 -9.79 -3.54
N GLY A 183 -22.73 -10.11 -2.58
CA GLY A 183 -22.04 -11.41 -2.52
C GLY A 183 -20.96 -11.55 -3.60
N GLY A 184 -20.47 -10.41 -4.11
CA GLY A 184 -19.46 -10.22 -5.16
C GLY A 184 -19.72 -10.86 -6.52
N SER A 185 -18.84 -10.53 -7.45
CA SER A 185 -18.97 -10.93 -8.85
C SER A 185 -17.94 -12.01 -9.18
N LEU A 186 -18.38 -13.28 -9.15
CA LEU A 186 -17.54 -14.42 -9.54
C LEU A 186 -17.04 -14.34 -11.00
N LEU A 187 -17.77 -13.63 -11.87
CA LEU A 187 -17.54 -13.64 -13.32
C LEU A 187 -17.56 -12.26 -14.00
N GLY A 188 -18.18 -11.24 -13.39
CA GLY A 188 -18.56 -10.00 -14.09
C GLY A 188 -17.39 -9.13 -14.55
N ASP A 189 -16.24 -9.18 -13.87
CA ASP A 189 -15.05 -8.44 -14.32
C ASP A 189 -14.27 -9.20 -15.41
N LYS A 190 -14.28 -10.55 -15.36
CA LYS A 190 -13.66 -11.39 -16.39
C LYS A 190 -14.41 -11.35 -17.72
N THR A 191 -15.73 -11.25 -17.70
CA THR A 191 -16.54 -11.16 -18.94
C THR A 191 -16.38 -9.82 -19.65
N ARG A 192 -15.90 -8.77 -18.96
CA ARG A 192 -15.63 -7.45 -19.55
C ARG A 192 -14.24 -7.32 -20.19
N MET A 193 -13.33 -8.25 -19.89
CA MET A 193 -11.95 -8.29 -20.39
C MET A 193 -11.69 -9.66 -21.05
N THR A 194 -12.47 -9.97 -22.08
CA THR A 194 -12.54 -11.30 -22.68
C THR A 194 -11.20 -11.73 -23.27
N GLU A 195 -10.52 -10.86 -23.98
CA GLU A 195 -9.27 -11.23 -24.67
C GLU A 195 -8.10 -11.28 -23.70
N LEU A 196 -7.98 -10.28 -22.82
CA LEU A 196 -6.92 -10.23 -21.81
C LEU A 196 -7.05 -11.40 -20.82
N SER A 197 -8.26 -11.86 -20.50
CA SER A 197 -8.46 -13.02 -19.61
C SER A 197 -7.90 -14.33 -20.18
N ARG A 198 -7.73 -14.44 -21.50
CA ARG A 198 -7.16 -15.60 -22.20
C ARG A 198 -5.65 -15.50 -22.38
N ASP A 199 -5.08 -14.31 -22.19
CA ASP A 199 -3.64 -14.11 -22.26
C ASP A 199 -2.94 -14.81 -21.09
N MET A 200 -1.87 -15.56 -21.41
CA MET A 200 -1.08 -16.30 -20.42
C MET A 200 -0.14 -15.40 -19.63
N ASN A 201 0.22 -14.24 -20.17
CA ASN A 201 1.02 -13.21 -19.51
C ASN A 201 0.16 -12.27 -18.65
N ALA A 202 -1.17 -12.36 -18.73
CA ALA A 202 -2.09 -11.60 -17.90
C ALA A 202 -2.67 -12.44 -16.74
N TYR A 203 -2.99 -11.81 -15.62
CA TYR A 203 -3.74 -12.43 -14.51
C TYR A 203 -4.82 -11.48 -14.02
N ILE A 204 -6.08 -11.92 -14.05
CA ILE A 204 -7.22 -11.09 -13.66
C ILE A 204 -7.90 -11.70 -12.43
N ARG A 205 -7.90 -10.95 -11.32
CA ARG A 205 -8.60 -11.27 -10.08
C ARG A 205 -9.81 -10.33 -9.92
N PRO A 206 -11.05 -10.86 -10.01
CA PRO A 206 -12.25 -10.09 -9.66
C PRO A 206 -12.24 -9.65 -8.20
N SER A 207 -13.04 -8.64 -7.85
CA SER A 207 -13.16 -8.21 -6.46
C SER A 207 -13.68 -9.34 -5.56
N PRO A 208 -13.13 -9.50 -4.34
CA PRO A 208 -13.64 -10.47 -3.37
C PRO A 208 -15.10 -10.21 -3.02
N THR A 209 -15.79 -11.25 -2.56
CA THR A 209 -17.24 -11.27 -2.40
C THR A 209 -17.76 -10.79 -1.03
N ARG A 210 -16.86 -10.50 -0.08
CA ARG A 210 -17.21 -10.11 1.30
C ARG A 210 -16.15 -9.20 1.92
N GLY A 211 -16.59 -8.17 2.64
CA GLY A 211 -15.70 -7.34 3.48
C GLY A 211 -16.20 -5.91 3.63
N THR A 212 -15.82 -5.24 4.71
CA THR A 212 -15.90 -3.76 4.75
C THR A 212 -14.84 -3.20 3.80
N LEU A 213 -14.89 -1.90 3.49
CA LEU A 213 -13.83 -1.25 2.70
C LEU A 213 -12.44 -1.53 3.29
N GLY A 214 -12.30 -1.62 4.62
CA GLY A 214 -11.07 -2.03 5.29
C GLY A 214 -10.62 -3.45 4.96
N GLY A 215 -11.54 -4.42 4.96
CA GLY A 215 -11.23 -5.82 4.63
C GLY A 215 -10.83 -6.03 3.17
N VAL A 216 -11.52 -5.38 2.22
CA VAL A 216 -11.18 -5.47 0.79
C VAL A 216 -9.81 -4.84 0.50
N THR A 217 -9.52 -3.71 1.15
CA THR A 217 -8.24 -3.01 0.95
C THR A 217 -7.06 -3.73 1.62
N ARG A 218 -7.30 -4.43 2.74
CA ARG A 218 -6.33 -5.35 3.35
C ARG A 218 -5.88 -6.42 2.36
N THR A 219 -6.83 -7.19 1.83
CA THR A 219 -6.51 -8.36 1.01
C THR A 219 -5.92 -7.94 -0.33
N THR A 220 -6.24 -6.74 -0.81
CA THR A 220 -5.64 -6.19 -2.04
C THR A 220 -4.14 -5.93 -1.90
N ASN A 221 -3.66 -5.36 -0.78
CA ASN A 221 -2.21 -5.16 -0.57
C ASN A 221 -1.46 -6.49 -0.51
N GLU A 222 -2.04 -7.49 0.15
CA GLU A 222 -1.50 -8.85 0.22
C GLU A 222 -1.50 -9.50 -1.17
N ALA A 223 -2.56 -9.31 -1.98
CA ALA A 223 -2.63 -9.78 -3.36
C ALA A 223 -1.60 -9.12 -4.29
N ILE A 224 -1.36 -7.81 -4.15
CA ILE A 224 -0.29 -7.09 -4.86
C ILE A 224 1.05 -7.77 -4.58
N LEU A 225 1.38 -8.02 -3.31
CA LEU A 225 2.63 -8.70 -2.93
C LEU A 225 2.73 -10.12 -3.51
N LEU A 226 1.63 -10.87 -3.50
CA LEU A 226 1.59 -12.21 -4.11
C LEU A 226 1.81 -12.17 -5.63
N CYS A 227 1.23 -11.18 -6.33
CA CYS A 227 1.45 -10.98 -7.76
C CYS A 227 2.91 -10.59 -8.06
N GLU A 228 3.50 -9.68 -7.28
CA GLU A 228 4.92 -9.31 -7.42
C GLU A 228 5.83 -10.54 -7.18
N GLY A 229 5.55 -11.32 -6.13
CA GLY A 229 6.26 -12.57 -5.86
C GLY A 229 6.09 -13.63 -6.96
N GLY A 230 4.96 -13.60 -7.67
CA GLY A 230 4.69 -14.43 -8.85
C GLY A 230 5.34 -13.95 -10.15
N GLY A 231 6.12 -12.86 -10.09
CA GLY A 231 6.85 -12.31 -11.23
C GLY A 231 6.03 -11.43 -12.16
N TYR A 232 4.90 -10.87 -11.69
CA TYR A 232 4.18 -9.84 -12.42
C TYR A 232 4.84 -8.48 -12.19
N ASP A 233 5.26 -7.82 -13.26
CA ASP A 233 5.99 -6.54 -13.23
C ASP A 233 5.07 -5.33 -13.44
N ILE A 234 3.84 -5.53 -13.90
CA ILE A 234 2.80 -4.48 -13.93
C ILE A 234 1.59 -4.93 -13.12
N ILE A 235 1.21 -4.13 -12.12
CA ILE A 235 0.06 -4.39 -11.25
C ILE A 235 -0.98 -3.28 -11.45
N LEU A 236 -2.08 -3.61 -12.12
CA LEU A 236 -3.21 -2.70 -12.31
C LEU A 236 -4.26 -2.96 -11.22
N VAL A 237 -4.63 -1.92 -10.47
CA VAL A 237 -5.65 -2.00 -9.43
C VAL A 237 -6.84 -1.14 -9.85
N GLU A 238 -7.95 -1.77 -10.23
CA GLU A 238 -9.16 -1.06 -10.66
C GLU A 238 -10.15 -0.87 -9.52
N THR A 239 -10.72 0.33 -9.34
CA THR A 239 -11.92 0.51 -8.50
C THR A 239 -13.21 0.34 -9.29
N VAL A 240 -14.16 -0.42 -8.75
CA VAL A 240 -15.51 -0.52 -9.31
C VAL A 240 -16.39 0.61 -8.75
N GLY A 241 -16.48 1.73 -9.45
CA GLY A 241 -17.50 2.77 -9.21
C GLY A 241 -17.05 4.03 -8.46
N VAL A 242 -18.04 4.80 -7.97
CA VAL A 242 -17.90 6.08 -7.25
C VAL A 242 -18.09 5.86 -5.74
N GLY A 243 -17.09 6.16 -4.92
CA GLY A 243 -17.07 5.74 -3.52
C GLY A 243 -16.01 6.42 -2.65
N GLN A 244 -15.53 5.68 -1.64
CA GLN A 244 -14.33 5.97 -0.83
C GLN A 244 -13.17 5.02 -1.17
N SER A 245 -13.39 4.06 -2.08
CA SER A 245 -12.39 3.07 -2.49
C SER A 245 -11.26 3.68 -3.31
N GLU A 246 -11.51 4.83 -3.94
CA GLU A 246 -10.55 5.55 -4.76
C GLU A 246 -9.39 6.09 -3.93
N PHE A 247 -9.67 6.61 -2.72
CA PHE A 247 -8.62 7.01 -1.79
C PHE A 247 -7.80 5.82 -1.33
N ALA A 248 -8.46 4.70 -1.02
CA ALA A 248 -7.76 3.50 -0.61
C ALA A 248 -6.87 2.93 -1.72
N VAL A 249 -7.34 2.93 -2.97
CA VAL A 249 -6.54 2.51 -4.13
C VAL A 249 -5.36 3.47 -4.37
N ALA A 250 -5.56 4.78 -4.25
CA ALA A 250 -4.46 5.73 -4.35
C ALA A 250 -3.36 5.49 -3.27
N ASP A 251 -3.75 4.99 -2.10
CA ASP A 251 -2.85 4.65 -0.98
C ASP A 251 -2.21 3.25 -1.07
N MET A 252 -2.39 2.51 -2.17
CA MET A 252 -1.70 1.22 -2.40
C MET A 252 -0.88 1.14 -3.69
N VAL A 253 -0.95 2.17 -4.54
CA VAL A 253 -0.31 2.20 -5.87
C VAL A 253 0.76 3.28 -6.00
N ASP A 254 1.67 3.12 -6.95
CA ASP A 254 2.71 4.11 -7.25
C ASP A 254 2.14 5.28 -8.05
N MET A 255 1.28 5.00 -9.03
CA MET A 255 0.64 6.00 -9.88
C MET A 255 -0.88 5.84 -9.83
N PHE A 256 -1.61 6.92 -9.61
CA PHE A 256 -3.07 6.92 -9.65
C PHE A 256 -3.59 7.63 -10.91
N VAL A 257 -4.37 6.92 -11.70
CA VAL A 257 -4.87 7.33 -13.00
C VAL A 257 -6.40 7.42 -12.96
N LEU A 258 -6.93 8.58 -13.35
CA LEU A 258 -8.36 8.85 -13.40
C LEU A 258 -8.87 8.87 -14.84
N LEU A 259 -9.80 7.98 -15.16
CA LEU A 259 -10.43 7.86 -16.48
C LEU A 259 -11.77 8.59 -16.46
N LEU A 260 -11.93 9.57 -17.34
CA LEU A 260 -13.11 10.43 -17.41
C LEU A 260 -13.71 10.41 -18.82
N PRO A 261 -15.03 10.22 -18.99
CA PRO A 261 -15.66 10.33 -20.29
C PRO A 261 -15.71 11.80 -20.78
N PRO A 262 -15.88 12.04 -22.08
CA PRO A 262 -15.91 13.38 -22.66
C PRO A 262 -17.31 14.01 -22.66
N ALA A 263 -18.36 13.20 -22.45
CA ALA A 263 -19.75 13.62 -22.41
C ALA A 263 -20.35 13.24 -21.06
N GLY A 264 -20.61 14.27 -20.26
CA GLY A 264 -21.08 14.20 -18.88
C GLY A 264 -21.31 15.62 -18.38
N GLY A 265 -22.49 16.18 -18.67
CA GLY A 265 -22.83 17.57 -18.32
C GLY A 265 -22.65 17.84 -16.83
N ASP A 266 -22.17 19.04 -16.47
CA ASP A 266 -21.88 19.50 -15.10
C ASP A 266 -21.06 18.53 -14.20
N GLU A 267 -20.36 17.55 -14.77
CA GLU A 267 -19.62 16.53 -14.00
C GLU A 267 -18.36 17.04 -13.30
N LEU A 268 -17.90 18.27 -13.58
CA LEU A 268 -16.88 18.89 -12.73
C LEU A 268 -17.40 19.07 -11.29
N GLN A 269 -18.73 19.13 -11.07
CA GLN A 269 -19.35 19.05 -9.74
C GLN A 269 -19.56 17.61 -9.25
N GLY A 270 -19.68 16.62 -10.14
CA GLY A 270 -19.92 15.20 -9.80
C GLY A 270 -18.64 14.43 -9.43
N ILE A 271 -17.50 14.84 -9.97
CA ILE A 271 -16.20 14.30 -9.57
C ILE A 271 -15.80 15.02 -8.29
N LYS A 272 -15.93 14.32 -7.16
CA LYS A 272 -15.59 14.82 -5.82
C LYS A 272 -14.26 15.55 -5.88
N ARG A 273 -14.22 16.84 -5.52
CA ARG A 273 -13.01 17.68 -5.45
C ARG A 273 -11.76 16.91 -4.97
N GLY A 274 -11.92 16.02 -4.00
CA GLY A 274 -10.82 15.24 -3.43
C GLY A 274 -10.19 14.13 -4.32
N ILE A 275 -10.88 13.56 -5.32
CA ILE A 275 -10.27 12.48 -6.13
C ILE A 275 -9.31 13.01 -7.20
N ILE A 276 -9.65 14.15 -7.80
CA ILE A 276 -8.78 14.82 -8.80
C ILE A 276 -7.45 15.21 -8.15
N GLU A 277 -7.49 15.63 -6.88
CA GLU A 277 -6.30 15.97 -6.11
C GLU A 277 -5.33 14.79 -5.96
N MET A 278 -5.82 13.55 -6.02
CA MET A 278 -5.02 12.33 -5.91
C MET A 278 -4.50 11.82 -7.27
N ALA A 279 -4.99 12.35 -8.39
CA ALA A 279 -4.61 11.90 -9.73
C ALA A 279 -3.20 12.35 -10.13
N ASP A 280 -2.38 11.38 -10.54
CA ASP A 280 -1.08 11.60 -11.18
C ASP A 280 -1.23 11.78 -12.69
N LEU A 281 -2.29 11.20 -13.27
CA LEU A 281 -2.68 11.36 -14.67
C LEU A 281 -4.20 11.28 -14.80
N VAL A 282 -4.76 12.13 -15.65
CA VAL A 282 -6.18 12.11 -16.04
C VAL A 282 -6.26 11.75 -17.52
N ALA A 283 -7.01 10.71 -17.85
CA ALA A 283 -7.25 10.26 -19.21
C ALA A 283 -8.70 10.54 -19.57
N ILE A 284 -8.92 11.46 -20.51
CA ILE A 284 -10.22 11.70 -21.11
C ILE A 284 -10.44 10.62 -22.17
N THR A 285 -11.32 9.67 -21.85
CA THR A 285 -11.59 8.47 -22.65
C THR A 285 -12.54 8.79 -23.80
N LYS A 286 -12.80 7.78 -24.66
CA LYS A 286 -13.76 7.85 -25.78
C LYS A 286 -13.53 9.06 -26.70
N ALA A 287 -12.29 9.50 -26.84
CA ALA A 287 -11.93 10.63 -27.69
C ALA A 287 -11.89 10.20 -29.17
N ASP A 288 -13.02 9.72 -29.69
CA ASP A 288 -13.20 9.21 -31.05
C ASP A 288 -14.51 9.71 -31.67
N GLY A 289 -14.56 9.76 -33.01
CA GLY A 289 -15.71 10.25 -33.77
C GLY A 289 -16.18 11.63 -33.33
N ASP A 290 -17.49 11.77 -33.09
CA ASP A 290 -18.11 13.03 -32.68
C ASP A 290 -17.69 13.50 -31.28
N LEU A 291 -17.07 12.62 -30.48
CA LEU A 291 -16.62 12.93 -29.13
C LEU A 291 -15.21 13.52 -29.06
N VAL A 292 -14.49 13.62 -30.18
CA VAL A 292 -13.14 14.24 -30.22
C VAL A 292 -13.17 15.69 -29.76
N VAL A 293 -14.16 16.48 -30.23
CA VAL A 293 -14.28 17.90 -29.88
C VAL A 293 -14.67 18.09 -28.40
N PRO A 294 -15.70 17.42 -27.87
CA PRO A 294 -15.99 17.41 -26.43
C PRO A 294 -14.79 16.97 -25.57
N ALA A 295 -14.07 15.92 -25.98
CA ALA A 295 -12.90 15.43 -25.25
C ALA A 295 -11.79 16.49 -25.15
N ARG A 296 -11.55 17.25 -26.23
CA ARG A 296 -10.57 18.36 -26.24
C ARG A 296 -10.99 19.49 -25.29
N ARG A 297 -12.28 19.82 -25.25
CA ARG A 297 -12.81 20.83 -24.33
C ARG A 297 -12.61 20.41 -22.88
N ILE A 298 -13.05 19.19 -22.53
CA ILE A 298 -12.90 18.66 -21.17
C ILE A 298 -11.42 18.55 -20.77
N GLN A 299 -10.54 18.11 -21.69
CA GLN A 299 -9.10 18.11 -21.45
C GLN A 299 -8.60 19.51 -21.05
N ALA A 300 -8.99 20.56 -21.78
CA ALA A 300 -8.57 21.93 -21.49
C ALA A 300 -9.07 22.41 -20.12
N GLU A 301 -10.32 22.08 -19.76
CA GLU A 301 -10.90 22.39 -18.45
C GLU A 301 -10.10 21.73 -17.31
N TYR A 302 -9.78 20.43 -17.41
CA TYR A 302 -8.97 19.74 -16.42
C TYR A 302 -7.52 20.21 -16.37
N VAL A 303 -6.91 20.55 -17.51
CA VAL A 303 -5.56 21.16 -17.53
C VAL A 303 -5.57 22.48 -16.77
N SER A 304 -6.63 23.29 -16.92
CA SER A 304 -6.79 24.54 -16.18
C SER A 304 -6.95 24.30 -14.69
N ALA A 305 -7.87 23.39 -14.30
CA ALA A 305 -8.13 23.05 -12.91
C ALA A 305 -6.88 22.50 -12.19
N MET A 306 -6.13 21.61 -12.84
CA MET A 306 -4.91 21.01 -12.28
C MET A 306 -3.82 22.03 -11.96
N LYS A 307 -3.78 23.18 -12.65
CA LYS A 307 -2.81 24.26 -12.35
C LYS A 307 -3.09 24.94 -11.01
N LEU A 308 -4.34 24.89 -10.53
CA LEU A 308 -4.77 25.51 -9.29
C LEU A 308 -4.52 24.62 -8.07
N LEU A 309 -4.27 23.32 -8.29
CA LEU A 309 -4.05 22.36 -7.21
C LEU A 309 -2.64 22.45 -6.64
N ARG A 310 -2.52 22.18 -5.34
CA ARG A 310 -1.21 22.10 -4.68
C ARG A 310 -0.43 20.91 -5.24
N LYS A 311 0.82 21.14 -5.63
CA LYS A 311 1.71 20.07 -6.09
C LYS A 311 1.94 19.04 -4.99
N ARG A 312 1.74 17.76 -5.31
CA ARG A 312 2.03 16.61 -4.43
C ARG A 312 3.48 16.13 -4.53
N SER A 313 4.07 16.25 -5.72
CA SER A 313 5.45 15.86 -6.03
C SER A 313 6.26 17.09 -6.42
N LYS A 314 7.57 17.07 -6.14
CA LYS A 314 8.49 18.10 -6.64
C LYS A 314 8.87 17.85 -8.10
N VAL A 315 8.87 16.59 -8.52
CA VAL A 315 9.36 16.15 -9.83
C VAL A 315 8.24 15.85 -10.83
N TRP A 316 7.03 15.56 -10.37
CA TRP A 316 5.89 15.29 -11.25
C TRP A 316 4.81 16.37 -11.18
N ARG A 317 4.27 16.71 -12.36
CA ARG A 317 3.06 17.51 -12.51
C ARG A 317 2.00 16.65 -13.19
N PRO A 318 0.79 16.52 -12.61
CA PRO A 318 -0.27 15.75 -13.22
C PRO A 318 -0.53 16.12 -14.67
N LYS A 319 -0.72 15.10 -15.51
CA LYS A 319 -0.97 15.26 -16.95
C LYS A 319 -2.43 14.98 -17.25
N VAL A 320 -2.98 15.68 -18.24
CA VAL A 320 -4.32 15.41 -18.76
C VAL A 320 -4.19 15.05 -20.24
N MET A 321 -4.58 13.83 -20.59
CA MET A 321 -4.44 13.26 -21.91
C MET A 321 -5.81 12.86 -22.45
N ARG A 322 -5.89 12.64 -23.76
CA ARG A 322 -7.06 12.05 -24.42
C ARG A 322 -6.68 10.70 -24.97
N MET A 323 -7.64 9.79 -25.01
CA MET A 323 -7.43 8.46 -25.57
C MET A 323 -8.75 7.82 -26.01
N SER A 324 -8.64 6.83 -26.88
CA SER A 324 -9.74 5.99 -27.30
C SER A 324 -9.29 4.54 -27.33
N ALA A 325 -9.77 3.74 -26.37
CA ALA A 325 -9.52 2.30 -26.38
C ALA A 325 -10.15 1.60 -27.61
N LYS A 326 -11.15 2.22 -28.25
CA LYS A 326 -11.80 1.69 -29.46
C LYS A 326 -10.90 1.79 -30.69
N THR A 327 -10.18 2.91 -30.83
CA THR A 327 -9.30 3.16 -31.99
C THR A 327 -7.82 2.87 -31.69
N GLY A 328 -7.45 2.74 -30.41
CA GLY A 328 -6.08 2.64 -29.94
C GLY A 328 -5.38 4.01 -29.78
N GLU A 329 -6.00 5.12 -30.19
CA GLU A 329 -5.40 6.45 -30.10
C GLU A 329 -5.05 6.82 -28.65
N GLY A 330 -3.82 7.31 -28.45
CA GLY A 330 -3.33 7.82 -27.17
C GLY A 330 -2.95 6.75 -26.13
N ILE A 331 -3.16 5.46 -26.39
CA ILE A 331 -2.84 4.37 -25.45
C ILE A 331 -1.32 4.21 -25.28
N SER A 332 -0.55 4.22 -26.38
CA SER A 332 0.92 4.17 -26.31
C SER A 332 1.49 5.43 -25.66
N ASP A 333 1.02 6.61 -26.05
CA ASP A 333 1.48 7.88 -25.47
C ASP A 333 1.24 7.94 -23.95
N MET A 334 0.11 7.37 -23.51
CA MET A 334 -0.22 7.25 -22.10
C MET A 334 0.79 6.36 -21.37
N TRP A 335 1.18 5.23 -21.96
CA TRP A 335 2.23 4.37 -21.39
C TRP A 335 3.58 5.07 -21.28
N ASP A 336 3.95 5.85 -22.30
CA ASP A 336 5.20 6.60 -22.29
C ASP A 336 5.22 7.63 -21.15
N LYS A 337 4.08 8.27 -20.88
CA LYS A 337 3.93 9.19 -19.73
C LYS A 337 3.91 8.48 -18.38
N MET A 338 3.35 7.28 -18.31
CA MET A 338 3.38 6.46 -17.11
C MET A 338 4.80 5.98 -16.79
N THR A 339 5.58 5.64 -17.83
CA THR A 339 7.00 5.28 -17.70
C THR A 339 7.85 6.49 -17.29
N GLU A 340 7.61 7.66 -17.90
CA GLU A 340 8.24 8.93 -17.49
C GLU A 340 7.98 9.25 -16.01
N PHE A 341 6.73 9.08 -15.54
CA PHE A 341 6.38 9.21 -14.12
C PHE A 341 7.20 8.25 -13.26
N HIS A 342 7.19 6.96 -13.60
CA HIS A 342 7.88 5.93 -12.84
C HIS A 342 9.37 6.26 -12.68
N ASP A 343 10.04 6.61 -13.77
CA ASP A 343 11.48 6.89 -13.78
C ASP A 343 11.85 8.15 -13.00
N LEU A 344 11.06 9.22 -13.11
CA LEU A 344 11.26 10.46 -12.34
C LEU A 344 11.04 10.23 -10.85
N MET A 345 9.99 9.48 -10.48
CA MET A 345 9.67 9.19 -9.08
C MET A 345 10.69 8.24 -8.46
N LEU A 346 11.23 7.30 -9.24
CA LEU A 346 12.30 6.40 -8.80
C LEU A 346 13.62 7.15 -8.63
N THR A 347 14.02 7.96 -9.61
CA THR A 347 15.29 8.72 -9.59
C THR A 347 15.31 9.77 -8.46
N SER A 348 14.17 10.38 -8.17
CA SER A 348 14.03 11.34 -7.07
C SER A 348 13.95 10.69 -5.68
N GLY A 349 13.72 9.37 -5.60
CA GLY A 349 13.45 8.66 -4.35
C GLY A 349 12.04 8.88 -3.78
N GLU A 350 11.18 9.66 -4.44
CA GLU A 350 9.81 9.90 -4.00
C GLU A 350 8.95 8.62 -4.06
N LEU A 351 9.20 7.72 -5.02
CA LEU A 351 8.48 6.44 -5.15
C LEU A 351 8.67 5.55 -3.93
N ILE A 352 9.92 5.34 -3.51
CA ILE A 352 10.25 4.50 -2.34
C ILE A 352 9.68 5.12 -1.07
N THR A 353 9.79 6.45 -0.93
CA THR A 353 9.22 7.18 0.21
C THR A 353 7.69 7.03 0.27
N LYS A 354 7.02 7.08 -0.89
CA LYS A 354 5.58 6.85 -1.02
C LYS A 354 5.23 5.43 -0.55
N ARG A 355 5.90 4.39 -1.08
CA ARG A 355 5.68 3.00 -0.66
C ARG A 355 5.88 2.77 0.84
N GLN A 356 6.91 3.36 1.44
CA GLN A 356 7.13 3.25 2.89
C GLN A 356 5.99 3.88 3.71
N LYS A 357 5.45 5.03 3.25
CA LYS A 357 4.29 5.66 3.89
C LYS A 357 3.05 4.77 3.76
N GLN A 358 2.81 4.21 2.58
CA GLN A 358 1.69 3.29 2.32
C GLN A 358 1.78 2.04 3.18
N GLN A 359 2.97 1.45 3.35
CA GLN A 359 3.20 0.31 4.24
C GLN A 359 2.82 0.62 5.70
N LYS A 360 3.15 1.82 6.20
CA LYS A 360 2.75 2.24 7.55
C LYS A 360 1.23 2.36 7.68
N VAL A 361 0.57 2.97 6.69
CA VAL A 361 -0.89 3.09 6.66
C VAL A 361 -1.53 1.71 6.65
N TRP A 362 -1.04 0.81 5.79
CA TRP A 362 -1.51 -0.56 5.70
C TRP A 362 -1.36 -1.32 7.03
N MET A 363 -0.19 -1.25 7.69
CA MET A 363 0.03 -1.85 9.01
C MET A 363 -0.98 -1.35 10.05
N TRP A 364 -1.21 -0.04 10.12
CA TRP A 364 -2.16 0.52 11.08
C TRP A 364 -3.61 0.12 10.78
N ASN A 365 -3.99 0.02 9.51
CA ASN A 365 -5.31 -0.47 9.11
C ASN A 365 -5.51 -1.93 9.56
N LEU A 366 -4.50 -2.78 9.42
CA LEU A 366 -4.54 -4.17 9.91
C LEU A 366 -4.69 -4.24 11.44
N ILE A 367 -3.95 -3.40 12.17
CA ILE A 367 -4.06 -3.33 13.63
C ILE A 367 -5.48 -2.92 14.03
N GLN A 368 -6.02 -1.87 13.42
CA GLN A 368 -7.37 -1.38 13.73
C GLN A 368 -8.44 -2.44 13.46
N GLU A 369 -8.38 -3.12 12.32
CA GLU A 369 -9.33 -4.18 11.98
C GLU A 369 -9.23 -5.35 12.97
N ASN A 370 -8.02 -5.87 13.22
CA ASN A 370 -7.82 -7.00 14.14
C ASN A 370 -8.22 -6.63 15.58
N MET A 371 -7.97 -5.40 16.03
CA MET A 371 -8.41 -4.94 17.35
C MET A 371 -9.94 -4.90 17.46
N LEU A 372 -10.64 -4.44 16.42
CA LEU A 372 -12.10 -4.42 16.41
C LEU A 372 -12.68 -5.85 16.40
N ASP A 373 -12.07 -6.77 15.66
CA ASP A 373 -12.45 -8.19 15.66
C ASP A 373 -12.26 -8.83 17.04
N HIS A 374 -11.11 -8.60 17.68
CA HIS A 374 -10.84 -9.07 19.05
C HIS A 374 -11.79 -8.43 20.07
N PHE A 375 -12.07 -7.14 19.93
CA PHE A 375 -12.99 -6.42 20.81
C PHE A 375 -14.41 -6.98 20.73
N ARG A 376 -14.94 -7.19 19.52
CA ARG A 376 -16.30 -7.71 19.29
C ARG A 376 -16.46 -9.18 19.68
N SER A 377 -15.38 -9.97 19.58
CA SER A 377 -15.40 -11.39 19.95
C SER A 377 -15.18 -11.64 21.45
N HIS A 378 -14.74 -10.64 22.20
CA HIS A 378 -14.58 -10.74 23.64
C HIS A 378 -15.92 -11.00 24.33
N LEU A 379 -16.02 -12.08 25.13
CA LEU A 379 -17.27 -12.54 25.74
C LEU A 379 -18.03 -11.42 26.48
N ALA A 380 -17.35 -10.71 27.38
CA ALA A 380 -17.96 -9.64 28.17
C ALA A 380 -18.45 -8.44 27.34
N VAL A 381 -17.86 -8.21 26.16
CA VAL A 381 -18.29 -7.17 25.23
C VAL A 381 -19.47 -7.67 24.42
N ARG A 382 -19.36 -8.87 23.85
CA ARG A 382 -20.37 -9.53 23.04
C ARG A 382 -21.72 -9.60 23.77
N ASP A 383 -21.71 -9.96 25.05
CA ASP A 383 -22.93 -10.09 25.86
C ASP A 383 -23.60 -8.74 26.14
N LYS A 384 -22.82 -7.64 26.18
CA LYS A 384 -23.33 -6.29 26.48
C LYS A 384 -23.78 -5.50 25.25
N ILE A 385 -23.30 -5.85 24.06
CA ILE A 385 -23.60 -5.11 22.81
C ILE A 385 -25.11 -4.95 22.58
N PRO A 386 -25.95 -6.02 22.57
CA PRO A 386 -27.37 -5.88 22.20
C PRO A 386 -28.14 -4.91 23.10
N LEU A 387 -27.91 -4.99 24.42
CA LEU A 387 -28.55 -4.12 25.41
C LEU A 387 -28.12 -2.66 25.27
N LEU A 388 -26.82 -2.42 25.01
CA LEU A 388 -26.31 -1.06 24.86
C LEU A 388 -26.74 -0.43 23.53
N GLU A 389 -26.83 -1.20 22.45
CA GLU A 389 -27.38 -0.74 21.17
C GLU A 389 -28.85 -0.33 21.31
N GLU A 390 -29.67 -1.13 21.99
CA GLU A 390 -31.07 -0.80 22.27
C GLU A 390 -31.22 0.51 23.07
N LYS A 391 -30.38 0.70 24.10
CA LYS A 391 -30.37 1.93 24.91
C LYS A 391 -29.93 3.16 24.11
N VAL A 392 -29.03 2.98 23.14
CA VAL A 392 -28.62 4.06 22.22
C VAL A 392 -29.74 4.40 21.26
N LEU A 393 -30.37 3.39 20.64
CA LEU A 393 -31.47 3.59 19.68
C LEU A 393 -32.72 4.22 20.31
N SER A 394 -33.01 3.89 21.57
CA SER A 394 -34.10 4.50 22.34
C SER A 394 -33.78 5.88 22.92
N GLY A 395 -32.55 6.37 22.75
CA GLY A 395 -32.10 7.68 23.26
C GLY A 395 -31.85 7.72 24.76
N VAL A 396 -31.92 6.58 25.46
CA VAL A 396 -31.65 6.46 26.90
C VAL A 396 -30.16 6.62 27.22
N LEU A 397 -29.28 6.29 26.26
CA LEU A 397 -27.84 6.33 26.43
C LEU A 397 -27.14 7.00 25.23
N ALA A 398 -26.22 7.92 25.49
CA ALA A 398 -25.42 8.52 24.42
C ALA A 398 -24.42 7.49 23.82
N PRO A 399 -24.15 7.51 22.50
CA PRO A 399 -23.22 6.58 21.87
C PRO A 399 -21.81 6.57 22.49
N GLY A 400 -21.29 7.74 22.88
CA GLY A 400 -19.98 7.84 23.53
C GLY A 400 -19.92 7.11 24.87
N LEU A 401 -20.97 7.25 25.70
CA LEU A 401 -21.04 6.56 27.00
C LEU A 401 -21.22 5.04 26.82
N ALA A 402 -22.00 4.61 25.82
CA ALA A 402 -22.11 3.20 25.47
C ALA A 402 -20.74 2.60 25.07
N ALA A 403 -19.96 3.34 24.27
CA ALA A 403 -18.61 2.94 23.89
C ALA A 403 -17.68 2.82 25.11
N ASP A 404 -17.71 3.78 26.04
CA ASP A 404 -16.92 3.74 27.28
C ASP A 404 -17.27 2.52 28.15
N LEU A 405 -18.56 2.18 28.25
CA LEU A 405 -19.02 1.00 28.98
C LEU A 405 -18.54 -0.32 28.35
N LEU A 406 -18.55 -0.42 27.01
CA LEU A 406 -18.01 -1.57 26.30
C LEU A 406 -16.47 -1.65 26.45
N LEU A 407 -15.77 -0.52 26.36
CA LEU A 407 -14.33 -0.45 26.60
C LEU A 407 -13.95 -0.85 28.03
N LYS A 408 -14.76 -0.46 29.02
CA LYS A 408 -14.58 -0.89 30.41
C LYS A 408 -14.78 -2.40 30.54
N ALA A 409 -15.84 -2.95 29.95
CA ALA A 409 -16.09 -4.40 29.94
C ALA A 409 -15.01 -5.21 29.23
N PHE A 410 -14.29 -4.62 28.26
CA PHE A 410 -13.14 -5.23 27.60
C PHE A 410 -11.87 -5.21 28.47
N LYS A 411 -11.67 -4.14 29.27
CA LYS A 411 -10.51 -3.99 30.16
C LYS A 411 -10.62 -4.81 31.43
N ASP A 412 -11.83 -4.89 31.98
CA ASP A 412 -12.12 -5.67 33.17
C ASP A 412 -11.98 -7.15 32.80
N ARG A 413 -10.84 -7.76 33.17
CA ARG A 413 -10.59 -9.19 32.95
C ARG A 413 -11.69 -10.00 33.67
N PRO A 414 -12.24 -11.05 33.04
CA PRO A 414 -12.91 -12.10 33.80
C PRO A 414 -11.94 -12.80 34.75
#